data_AF-A0A921F5K9-F1
#
_entry.id   AF-A0A921F5K9-F1
#
_cell.length_a   1.000
_cell.length_b   1.000
_cell.length_c   1.000
_cell.angle_alpha   90.00
_cell.angle_beta   90.00
_cell.angle_gamma   90.00
#
_symmetry.space_group_name_H-M   'P 1'
#
loop_
_entity.id
_entity.type
_entity.pdbx_description
1 polymer ?
#
loop_
_entity_poly.entity_id
_entity_poly.type
_entity_poly.pdbx_seq_one_letter_code
_entity_poly.pdbx_strand_id
1 'polypeptide(L)'
;EINVTLKAKGVDNLNELDCSDGRIYANVWMTDKIVRIDPSSGEVDAQWDLGKLQQPRPSDPDAVLNGIAKVPGSDTFLVTGKMWPNMYEVRLK
;
A
#
# COMPACT_ATOMS: atom_id res chain seq x y z
N GLU A 1 -10.02 -2.48 -17.82
CA GLU A 1 -8.95 -3.21 -17.11
C GLU A 1 -7.63 -2.51 -17.41
N ILE A 2 -6.77 -2.31 -16.40
CA ILE A 2 -5.46 -1.67 -16.54
C ILE A 2 -4.39 -2.68 -16.13
N ASN A 3 -3.33 -2.79 -16.93
CA ASN A 3 -2.16 -3.58 -16.57
C ASN A 3 -1.23 -2.73 -15.72
N VAL A 4 -0.98 -3.15 -14.49
CA VAL A 4 -0.07 -2.43 -13.60
C VAL A 4 1.36 -2.92 -13.79
N THR A 5 2.30 -2.00 -14.01
CA THR A 5 3.69 -2.35 -14.26
C THR A 5 4.67 -1.53 -13.42
N LEU A 6 5.74 -2.18 -12.96
CA LEU A 6 6.89 -1.55 -12.34
C LEU A 6 8.11 -1.88 -13.19
N LYS A 7 8.74 -0.86 -13.80
CA LYS A 7 9.90 -1.04 -14.69
C LYS A 7 9.65 -2.08 -15.79
N ALA A 8 8.51 -1.94 -16.49
CA ALA A 8 8.03 -2.83 -17.55
C ALA A 8 7.74 -4.28 -17.13
N LYS A 9 7.72 -4.59 -15.83
CA LYS A 9 7.29 -5.89 -15.30
C LYS A 9 5.91 -5.76 -14.67
N GLY A 10 5.03 -6.74 -14.91
CA GLY A 10 3.73 -6.80 -14.25
C GLY A 10 3.85 -6.80 -12.73
N VAL A 11 2.93 -6.11 -12.07
CA VAL A 11 2.77 -6.17 -10.62
C VAL A 11 1.50 -6.94 -10.31
N ASP A 12 1.68 -8.15 -9.79
CA ASP A 12 0.58 -9.02 -9.39
C ASP A 12 0.19 -8.79 -7.92
N ASN A 13 -0.91 -9.40 -7.50
CA ASN A 13 -1.36 -9.42 -6.10
C ASN A 13 -1.62 -8.02 -5.52
N LEU A 14 -1.98 -7.06 -6.35
CA LEU A 14 -2.53 -5.79 -5.87
C LEU A 14 -3.80 -6.07 -5.08
N ASN A 15 -3.88 -5.49 -3.88
CA ASN A 15 -5.03 -5.60 -3.01
C ASN A 15 -5.53 -4.20 -2.65
N GLU A 16 -6.07 -4.00 -1.44
CA GLU A 16 -6.59 -2.73 -0.91
C GLU A 16 -6.07 -1.46 -1.59
N LEU A 17 -7.02 -0.61 -2.00
CA LEU A 17 -6.81 0.55 -2.85
C LEU A 17 -7.26 1.83 -2.15
N ASP A 18 -6.47 2.90 -2.30
CA ASP A 18 -6.88 4.26 -1.97
C ASP A 18 -6.64 5.18 -3.19
N CYS A 19 -7.69 5.90 -3.60
CA CYS A 19 -7.63 6.82 -4.73
C CYS A 19 -7.57 8.26 -4.21
N SER A 20 -6.36 8.81 -4.14
CA SER A 20 -6.12 10.15 -3.58
C SER A 20 -5.12 10.92 -4.40
N ASP A 21 -5.32 12.23 -4.49
CA ASP A 21 -4.42 13.17 -5.18
C ASP A 21 -4.14 12.78 -6.65
N GLY A 22 -5.15 12.21 -7.33
CA GLY A 22 -5.04 11.77 -8.72
C GLY A 22 -4.19 10.51 -8.94
N ARG A 23 -3.86 9.79 -7.86
CA ARG A 23 -3.06 8.56 -7.87
C ARG A 23 -3.83 7.43 -7.21
N ILE A 24 -3.45 6.18 -7.53
CA ILE A 24 -3.94 4.99 -6.85
C ILE A 24 -2.83 4.46 -5.96
N TYR A 25 -3.08 4.29 -4.68
CA TYR A 25 -2.20 3.61 -3.75
C TYR A 25 -2.71 2.20 -3.54
N ALA A 26 -1.83 1.21 -3.59
CA ALA A 26 -2.22 -0.19 -3.44
C ALA A 26 -1.26 -0.95 -2.54
N ASN A 27 -1.81 -1.80 -1.67
CA ASN A 27 -1.02 -2.84 -1.01
C ASN A 27 -0.65 -3.93 -2.02
N VAL A 28 0.56 -4.50 -1.90
CA VAL A 28 0.94 -5.73 -2.62
C VAL A 28 0.81 -6.90 -1.63
N TRP A 29 -0.20 -7.75 -1.84
CA TRP A 29 -0.56 -8.83 -0.91
C TRP A 29 0.62 -9.78 -0.65
N MET A 30 0.70 -10.30 0.58
CA MET A 30 1.81 -11.11 1.10
C MET A 30 3.16 -10.40 1.16
N THR A 31 3.18 -9.06 1.04
CA THR A 31 4.38 -8.24 1.23
C THR A 31 4.09 -7.05 2.13
N ASP A 32 5.15 -6.43 2.67
CA ASP A 32 5.04 -5.17 3.40
C ASP A 32 5.12 -3.95 2.46
N LYS A 33 4.75 -4.09 1.17
CA LYS A 33 4.91 -3.03 0.17
C LYS A 33 3.61 -2.31 -0.14
N ILE A 34 3.76 -1.00 -0.39
CA ILE A 34 2.74 -0.13 -0.96
C ILE A 34 3.29 0.45 -2.25
N VAL A 35 2.48 0.46 -3.31
CA VAL A 35 2.81 1.07 -4.60
C VAL A 35 1.89 2.26 -4.88
N ARG A 36 2.41 3.25 -5.60
CA ARG A 36 1.61 4.32 -6.20
C ARG A 36 1.57 4.16 -7.70
N ILE A 37 0.37 4.12 -8.25
CA ILE A 37 0.07 3.80 -9.63
C ILE A 37 -0.50 5.06 -10.29
N ASP A 38 0.01 5.37 -11.47
CA ASP A 38 -0.60 6.32 -12.38
C ASP A 38 -1.85 5.68 -13.02
N PRO A 39 -3.07 6.19 -12.75
CA PRO A 39 -4.29 5.59 -13.26
C PRO A 39 -4.45 5.74 -14.78
N SER A 40 -3.66 6.59 -15.45
CA SER A 40 -3.73 6.78 -16.90
C SER A 40 -2.90 5.77 -17.68
N SER A 41 -1.81 5.27 -17.10
CA SER A 41 -0.87 4.35 -17.75
C SER A 41 -0.77 2.97 -17.09
N GLY A 42 -1.15 2.85 -15.81
CA GLY A 42 -0.87 1.68 -14.99
C GLY A 42 0.58 1.60 -14.51
N GLU A 43 1.41 2.61 -14.76
CA GLU A 43 2.80 2.61 -14.31
C GLU A 43 2.89 2.88 -12.80
N VAL A 44 3.67 2.06 -12.11
CA VAL A 44 4.07 2.31 -10.72
C VAL A 44 5.21 3.33 -10.71
N ASP A 45 4.90 4.54 -10.24
CA ASP A 45 5.87 5.64 -10.17
C ASP A 45 6.57 5.74 -8.80
N ALA A 46 6.05 5.04 -7.77
CA ALA A 46 6.66 4.96 -6.45
C ALA A 46 6.30 3.66 -5.74
N GLN A 47 7.22 3.20 -4.88
CA GLN A 47 7.06 2.01 -4.05
C GLN A 47 7.72 2.23 -2.69
N TRP A 48 7.02 1.87 -1.62
CA TRP A 48 7.53 1.94 -0.25
C TRP A 48 7.50 0.56 0.40
N ASP A 49 8.49 0.29 1.25
CA ASP A 49 8.60 -0.93 2.05
C ASP A 49 8.39 -0.58 3.53
N LEU A 50 7.29 -1.06 4.09
CA LEU A 50 6.85 -0.85 5.46
C LEU A 50 7.34 -1.98 6.39
N GLY A 51 8.24 -2.84 5.93
CA GLY A 51 8.74 -3.98 6.72
C GLY A 51 9.48 -3.58 8.00
N LYS A 52 9.91 -2.32 8.09
CA LYS A 52 10.54 -1.73 9.29
C LYS A 52 9.57 -1.03 10.23
N LEU A 53 8.29 -0.95 9.88
CA LEU A 53 7.28 -0.46 10.82
C LEU A 53 7.34 -1.33 12.09
N GLN A 54 7.26 -0.69 13.24
CA GLN A 54 7.22 -1.39 14.52
C GLN A 54 5.77 -1.60 14.91
N GLN A 55 5.24 -2.76 14.54
CA GLN A 55 3.89 -3.20 14.90
C GLN A 55 3.91 -4.60 15.49
N PRO A 56 2.95 -4.94 16.36
CA PRO A 56 2.64 -6.32 16.65
C PRO A 56 2.35 -7.05 15.33
N ARG A 57 3.10 -8.12 15.07
CA ARG A 57 2.84 -9.03 13.95
C ARG A 57 2.22 -10.29 14.54
N PRO A 58 0.88 -10.46 14.49
CA PRO A 58 0.25 -11.70 14.93
C PRO A 58 0.89 -12.89 14.21
N SER A 59 0.92 -14.05 14.85
CA SER A 59 1.52 -15.26 14.28
C SER A 59 0.71 -15.87 13.14
N ASP A 60 -0.51 -15.38 12.91
CA ASP A 60 -1.36 -15.82 11.82
C ASP A 60 -0.72 -15.43 10.47
N PRO A 61 -0.52 -16.36 9.53
CA PRO A 61 0.07 -16.05 8.23
C PRO A 61 -0.75 -15.07 7.39
N ASP A 62 -2.06 -14.94 7.67
CA ASP A 62 -2.93 -13.96 7.02
C ASP A 62 -2.91 -12.59 7.70
N ALA A 63 -2.18 -12.40 8.80
CA ALA A 63 -2.03 -11.12 9.49
C ALA A 63 -1.07 -10.14 8.77
N VAL A 64 -1.33 -9.92 7.49
CA VAL A 64 -0.51 -9.12 6.57
C VAL A 64 -0.96 -7.66 6.50
N LEU A 65 -0.05 -6.80 6.03
CA LEU A 65 -0.36 -5.42 5.65
C LEU A 65 -1.53 -5.40 4.65
N ASN A 66 -2.59 -4.68 5.01
CA ASN A 66 -3.83 -4.60 4.24
C ASN A 66 -4.66 -3.44 4.79
N GLY A 67 -4.84 -2.40 3.97
CA GLY A 67 -5.55 -1.19 4.36
C GLY A 67 -4.61 -0.01 4.34
N ILE A 68 -4.91 0.93 3.46
CA ILE A 68 -4.26 2.22 3.30
C ILE A 68 -5.36 3.27 3.10
N ALA A 69 -5.22 4.42 3.75
CA ALA A 69 -6.10 5.55 3.53
C ALA A 69 -5.32 6.86 3.59
N LYS A 70 -5.50 7.75 2.62
CA LYS A 70 -4.91 9.09 2.69
C LYS A 70 -5.61 9.90 3.79
N VAL A 71 -4.83 10.53 4.68
CA VAL A 71 -5.40 11.49 5.64
C VAL A 71 -5.71 12.80 4.90
N PRO A 72 -6.98 13.27 4.87
CA PRO A 72 -7.35 14.49 4.16
C PRO A 72 -6.60 15.73 4.67
N GLY A 73 -6.15 16.59 3.76
CA GLY A 73 -5.47 17.85 4.12
C GLY A 73 -4.06 17.71 4.71
N SER A 74 -3.43 16.53 4.58
CA SER A 74 -2.07 16.25 5.05
C SER A 74 -1.23 15.59 3.96
N ASP A 75 0.01 15.21 4.26
CA ASP A 75 0.85 14.32 3.42
C ASP A 75 0.96 12.88 3.99
N THR A 76 0.14 12.54 4.98
CA THR A 76 0.22 11.26 5.70
C THR A 76 -0.86 10.28 5.25
N PHE A 77 -0.66 9.02 5.61
CA PHE A 77 -1.54 7.90 5.33
C PHE A 77 -1.79 7.14 6.61
N LEU A 78 -3.01 6.67 6.81
CA LEU A 78 -3.29 5.63 7.77
C LEU A 78 -3.02 4.28 7.11
N VAL A 79 -2.25 3.44 7.79
CA VAL A 79 -1.95 2.07 7.35
C VAL A 79 -2.26 1.08 8.46
N THR A 80 -2.77 -0.08 8.08
CA THR A 80 -3.09 -1.18 9.00
C THR A 80 -2.89 -2.52 8.31
N GLY A 81 -3.28 -3.60 8.98
CA GLY A 81 -3.27 -4.94 8.42
C GLY A 81 -4.40 -5.79 8.95
N LYS A 82 -4.58 -6.94 8.31
CA LYS A 82 -5.53 -7.95 8.79
C LYS A 82 -5.12 -8.35 10.20
N MET A 83 -6.08 -8.30 11.14
CA MET A 83 -5.87 -8.64 12.55
C MET A 83 -4.81 -7.81 13.28
N TRP A 84 -4.35 -6.69 12.71
CA TRP A 84 -3.47 -5.78 13.42
C TRP A 84 -4.25 -5.12 14.56
N PRO A 85 -3.68 -5.04 15.78
CA PRO A 85 -4.37 -4.41 16.91
C PRO A 85 -4.42 -2.89 16.80
N ASN A 86 -3.57 -2.30 15.95
CA ASN A 86 -3.39 -0.86 15.82
C ASN A 86 -3.36 -0.44 14.35
N MET A 87 -3.69 0.82 14.12
CA MET A 87 -3.48 1.55 12.87
C MET A 87 -2.39 2.59 13.09
N TYR A 88 -1.62 2.90 12.05
CA TYR A 88 -0.48 3.78 12.12
C TYR A 88 -0.64 4.91 11.11
N GLU A 89 -0.46 6.15 11.56
CA GLU A 89 -0.28 7.28 10.67
C GLU A 89 1.19 7.36 10.23
N VAL A 90 1.44 7.23 8.93
CA VAL A 90 2.78 7.20 8.34
C VAL A 90 2.92 8.26 7.27
N ARG A 91 4.14 8.72 7.05
CA ARG A 91 4.52 9.49 5.86
C ARG A 91 5.32 8.58 4.94
N LEU A 92 4.81 8.37 3.73
CA LEU A 92 5.51 7.62 2.70
C LEU A 92 6.59 8.51 2.10
N LYS A 93 7.87 8.18 2.33
CA LYS A 93 9.05 8.92 1.85
C LYS A 93 9.90 8.01 0.99
#